data_AF-A0A8S9ZEN6-F1
#
_entry.id   AF-A0A8S9ZEN6-F1
#
_cell.length_a   1.000
_cell.length_b   1.000
_cell.length_c   1.000
_cell.angle_alpha   90.00
_cell.angle_beta   90.00
_cell.angle_gamma   90.00
#
_symmetry.space_group_name_H-M   'P 1'
#
loop_
_entity.id
_entity.type
_entity.pdbx_description
1 polymer ?
#
loop_
_entity_poly.entity_id
_entity_poly.type
_entity_poly.pdbx_seq_one_letter_code
_entity_poly.pdbx_strand_id
1 'polypeptide(L)'
;MTWFDEIAVWDPSKFNNVRTTMISKRSHATLTSITPNKTKVESYPTFSVRVGCNFDFKDYPNDEQSCSARLYTTNVMSEVELAIYYNLEPSVMLGWGHQSIKKNIQEWELLSVNTNLSFYKSYRKYSNERPISSYEAQSTWFIIFKFKN
;
A
#
# COMPACT_ATOMS: atom_id res chain seq x y z
N MET A 1 -5.45 0.57 -3.75
CA MET A 1 -4.57 -0.12 -4.72
C MET A 1 -5.05 0.20 -6.12
N THR A 2 -4.14 0.38 -7.07
CA THR A 2 -4.48 0.78 -8.44
C THR A 2 -3.62 0.00 -9.43
N TRP A 3 -4.24 -0.51 -10.50
CA TRP A 3 -3.54 -1.21 -11.58
C TRP A 3 -4.25 -0.97 -12.92
N PHE A 4 -3.64 -1.45 -14.01
CA PHE A 4 -4.25 -1.45 -15.34
C PHE A 4 -4.63 -2.87 -15.75
N ASP A 5 -5.77 -3.00 -16.42
CA ASP A 5 -6.30 -4.26 -16.90
C ASP A 5 -6.58 -4.17 -18.41
N GLU A 6 -6.20 -5.22 -19.14
CA GLU A 6 -6.34 -5.34 -20.60
C GLU A 6 -7.48 -6.29 -21.00
N ILE A 7 -8.07 -7.02 -20.04
CA ILE A 7 -9.14 -7.99 -20.27
C ILE A 7 -10.51 -7.35 -19.97
N ALA A 8 -10.61 -6.64 -18.85
CA ALA A 8 -11.82 -5.95 -18.41
C ALA A 8 -11.99 -4.59 -19.12
N VAL A 9 -12.08 -4.61 -20.45
CA VAL A 9 -12.08 -3.41 -21.31
C VAL A 9 -13.38 -3.29 -22.10
N TRP A 10 -13.78 -2.05 -22.38
CA TRP A 10 -14.96 -1.77 -23.21
C TRP A 10 -14.80 -0.42 -23.92
N ASP A 11 -15.51 -0.26 -25.03
CA ASP A 11 -15.61 1.01 -25.75
C ASP A 11 -16.82 1.80 -25.21
N PRO A 12 -16.62 2.94 -24.51
CA PRO A 12 -17.72 3.72 -23.94
C PRO A 12 -18.79 4.11 -24.97
N SER A 13 -18.42 4.32 -26.24
CA SER A 13 -19.36 4.72 -27.29
C SER A 13 -20.45 3.66 -27.54
N LYS A 14 -20.15 2.39 -27.27
CA LYS A 14 -21.09 1.25 -27.41
C LYS A 14 -21.97 1.05 -26.18
N PHE A 15 -21.71 1.77 -25.09
CA PHE A 15 -22.39 1.62 -23.80
C PHE A 15 -22.83 2.98 -23.26
N ASN A 16 -23.54 3.77 -24.07
CA ASN A 16 -24.09 5.09 -23.67
C ASN A 16 -23.04 6.05 -23.06
N ASN A 17 -21.80 6.00 -23.56
CA ASN A 17 -20.66 6.77 -23.06
C ASN A 17 -20.31 6.53 -21.58
N VAL A 18 -20.70 5.37 -21.02
CA VAL A 18 -20.29 4.97 -19.66
C VAL A 18 -18.79 4.70 -19.64
N ARG A 19 -18.05 5.53 -18.90
CA ARG A 19 -16.59 5.40 -18.73
C ARG A 19 -16.18 4.76 -17.42
N THR A 20 -17.07 4.73 -16.43
CA THR A 20 -16.76 4.24 -15.09
C THR A 20 -17.85 3.30 -14.61
N THR A 21 -17.46 2.17 -14.02
CA THR A 21 -18.37 1.19 -13.44
C THR A 21 -17.75 0.55 -12.19
N MET A 22 -18.58 -0.04 -11.34
CA MET A 22 -18.15 -0.78 -10.15
C MET A 22 -18.49 -2.26 -10.33
N ILE A 23 -17.51 -3.16 -10.20
CA ILE A 23 -17.72 -4.61 -10.42
C ILE A 23 -18.45 -5.27 -9.24
N SER A 24 -18.25 -4.80 -8.01
CA SER A 24 -18.93 -5.38 -6.84
C SER A 24 -18.94 -4.43 -5.65
N LYS A 25 -20.08 -4.38 -4.94
CA LYS A 25 -20.21 -3.66 -3.66
C LYS A 25 -19.26 -4.19 -2.58
N ARG A 26 -18.80 -5.44 -2.69
CA ARG A 26 -17.91 -6.07 -1.70
C ARG A 26 -16.43 -5.85 -1.97
N SER A 27 -16.02 -5.74 -3.24
CA SER A 27 -14.60 -5.54 -3.59
C SER A 27 -14.17 -4.08 -3.55
N HIS A 28 -15.12 -3.14 -3.42
CA HIS A 28 -14.88 -1.70 -3.48
C HIS A 28 -13.94 -1.31 -4.62
N ALA A 29 -14.16 -1.92 -5.79
CA ALA A 29 -13.34 -1.77 -6.98
C ALA A 29 -14.10 -1.00 -8.06
N THR A 30 -13.52 0.12 -8.46
CA THR A 30 -13.99 1.02 -9.52
C THR A 30 -13.12 0.84 -10.75
N LEU A 31 -13.75 0.65 -11.89
CA LEU A 31 -13.11 0.51 -13.19
C LEU A 31 -13.38 1.76 -13.99
N THR A 32 -12.33 2.34 -14.55
CA THR A 32 -12.40 3.50 -15.42
C THR A 32 -11.74 3.17 -16.75
N SER A 33 -12.54 3.13 -17.82
CA SER A 33 -12.06 2.94 -19.20
C SER A 33 -11.26 4.17 -19.64
N ILE A 34 -9.95 4.01 -19.82
CA ILE A 34 -9.08 5.05 -20.38
C ILE A 34 -9.13 4.98 -21.90
N THR A 35 -8.92 3.80 -22.45
CA THR A 35 -9.06 3.49 -23.88
C THR A 35 -9.90 2.22 -24.06
N PRO A 36 -10.42 1.94 -25.27
CA PRO A 36 -11.17 0.71 -25.53
C PRO A 36 -10.42 -0.59 -25.22
N ASN A 37 -9.09 -0.53 -25.07
CA ASN A 37 -8.22 -1.66 -24.78
C ASN A 37 -7.49 -1.53 -23.44
N LYS A 38 -7.82 -0.52 -22.62
CA LYS A 38 -7.13 -0.28 -21.34
C LYS A 38 -8.06 0.33 -20.31
N THR A 39 -8.19 -0.39 -19.20
CA THR A 39 -8.98 0.03 -18.06
C THR A 39 -8.09 0.27 -16.86
N LYS A 40 -8.31 1.37 -16.14
CA LYS A 40 -7.74 1.61 -14.82
C LYS A 40 -8.65 0.99 -13.78
N VAL A 41 -8.09 0.17 -12.90
CA VAL A 41 -8.81 -0.40 -11.76
C VAL A 41 -8.31 0.26 -10.49
N GLU A 42 -9.24 0.78 -9.68
CA GLU A 42 -8.97 1.39 -8.38
C GLU A 42 -9.77 0.66 -7.32
N SER A 43 -9.08 0.07 -6.34
CA SER A 43 -9.70 -0.66 -5.23
C SER A 43 -9.33 -0.05 -3.89
N TYR A 44 -10.34 0.16 -3.04
CA TYR A 44 -10.20 0.67 -1.67
C TYR A 44 -10.66 -0.40 -0.67
N PRO A 45 -9.88 -1.48 -0.46
CA PRO A 45 -10.24 -2.50 0.50
C PRO A 45 -10.11 -1.98 1.92
N THR A 46 -10.98 -2.46 2.81
CA THR A 46 -10.82 -2.30 4.25
C THR A 46 -10.21 -3.59 4.81
N PHE A 47 -9.15 -3.46 5.60
CA PHE A 47 -8.49 -4.60 6.24
C PHE A 47 -8.20 -4.30 7.71
N SER A 48 -8.18 -5.35 8.52
CA SER A 48 -7.70 -5.30 9.89
C SER A 48 -6.38 -6.08 9.97
N VAL A 49 -5.30 -5.39 10.31
CA VAL A 49 -3.95 -5.97 10.34
C VAL A 49 -3.41 -5.88 11.76
N ARG A 50 -2.84 -6.99 12.24
CA ARG A 50 -2.08 -7.06 13.49
C ARG A 50 -0.63 -7.30 13.14
N VAL A 51 0.25 -6.45 13.65
CA VAL A 51 1.69 -6.54 13.40
C VAL A 51 2.43 -6.78 14.70
N GLY A 52 3.43 -7.67 14.66
CA GLY A 52 4.39 -7.79 15.74
C GLY A 52 5.35 -6.61 15.72
N CYS A 53 5.61 -6.04 16.89
CA CYS A 53 6.59 -4.97 17.07
C CYS A 53 7.52 -5.34 18.21
N ASN A 54 8.82 -5.12 18.00
CA ASN A 54 9.81 -5.32 19.04
C ASN A 54 10.03 -3.99 19.76
N PHE A 55 9.58 -3.91 21.00
CA PHE A 55 9.69 -2.69 21.79
C PHE A 55 11.04 -2.59 22.50
N ASP A 56 11.59 -1.39 22.56
CA ASP A 56 12.79 -1.06 23.34
C ASP A 56 12.43 -0.09 24.46
N PHE A 57 12.53 -0.53 25.72
CA PHE A 57 12.06 0.22 26.90
C PHE A 57 13.20 0.88 27.70
N LYS A 58 14.38 1.06 27.09
CA LYS A 58 15.55 1.61 27.79
C LYS A 58 15.31 3.01 28.37
N ASP A 59 14.51 3.82 27.70
CA ASP A 59 14.30 5.23 28.03
C ASP A 59 12.97 5.48 28.76
N TYR A 60 12.40 4.46 29.41
CA TYR A 60 11.16 4.59 30.17
C TYR A 60 11.25 5.72 31.22
N PRO A 61 10.28 6.65 31.29
CA PRO A 61 8.95 6.61 30.66
C PRO A 61 8.80 7.33 29.30
N ASN A 62 9.90 7.81 28.71
CA ASN A 62 9.87 8.59 27.45
C ASN A 62 10.36 7.74 26.26
N ASP A 63 9.93 6.49 26.17
CA ASP A 63 10.41 5.54 25.15
C ASP A 63 9.79 5.79 23.78
N GLU A 64 10.62 5.79 22.74
CA GLU A 64 10.19 5.95 21.35
C GLU A 64 10.14 4.60 20.63
N GLN A 65 8.96 4.17 20.14
CA GLN A 65 8.81 2.85 19.52
C GLN A 65 8.70 2.92 18.00
N SER A 66 9.53 2.13 17.29
CA SER A 66 9.48 2.00 15.83
C SER A 66 9.00 0.64 15.35
N CYS A 67 7.70 0.57 15.05
CA CYS A 67 7.08 -0.63 14.51
C CYS A 67 7.10 -0.63 12.99
N SER A 68 7.20 -1.79 12.35
CA SER A 68 7.09 -1.95 10.90
C SER A 68 5.91 -2.80 10.48
N ALA A 69 4.97 -2.25 9.70
CA ALA A 69 4.01 -3.05 8.95
C ALA A 69 4.54 -3.31 7.54
N ARG A 70 4.35 -4.53 7.00
CA ARG A 70 4.86 -4.95 5.71
C ARG A 70 3.77 -5.52 4.82
N LEU A 71 3.61 -4.96 3.63
CA LEU A 71 2.75 -5.51 2.56
C LEU A 71 3.64 -6.13 1.49
N TYR A 72 3.51 -7.42 1.20
CA TYR A 72 4.30 -8.10 0.17
C TYR A 72 3.43 -8.84 -0.85
N THR A 73 3.98 -9.11 -2.03
CA THR A 73 3.39 -10.01 -3.02
C THR A 73 4.26 -11.26 -3.16
N THR A 74 3.61 -12.40 -3.40
CA THR A 74 4.28 -13.68 -3.68
C THR A 74 4.77 -13.78 -5.12
N ASN A 75 4.30 -12.92 -6.01
CA ASN A 75 4.71 -12.90 -7.40
C ASN A 75 6.08 -12.25 -7.56
N VAL A 76 6.80 -12.65 -8.60
CA VAL A 76 8.11 -12.10 -8.94
C VAL A 76 7.98 -10.67 -9.47
N MET A 77 9.06 -9.89 -9.34
CA MET A 77 9.08 -8.48 -9.76
C MET A 77 8.87 -8.29 -11.26
N SER A 78 9.20 -9.29 -12.08
CA SER A 78 8.95 -9.25 -13.52
C SER A 78 7.46 -9.34 -13.88
N GLU A 79 6.63 -9.84 -12.97
CA GLU A 79 5.18 -9.99 -13.19
C GLU A 79 4.38 -8.87 -12.54
N VAL A 80 4.74 -8.52 -11.30
CA VAL A 80 4.02 -7.49 -10.52
C VAL A 80 5.04 -6.50 -9.99
N GLU A 81 4.86 -5.22 -10.28
CA GLU A 81 5.66 -4.13 -9.73
C GLU A 81 4.83 -3.31 -8.73
N LEU A 82 5.32 -3.20 -7.49
CA LEU A 82 4.70 -2.32 -6.49
C LEU A 82 5.35 -0.94 -6.54
N ALA A 83 4.50 0.09 -6.57
CA ALA A 83 4.92 1.49 -6.50
C ALA A 83 4.11 2.22 -5.43
N ILE A 84 4.72 3.24 -4.81
CA ILE A 84 4.00 4.15 -3.93
C ILE A 84 3.06 4.99 -4.81
N TYR A 85 1.78 5.00 -4.45
CA TYR A 85 0.74 5.68 -5.21
C TYR A 85 1.05 7.18 -5.31
N TYR A 86 1.37 7.66 -6.52
CA TYR A 86 1.70 9.06 -6.85
C TYR A 86 2.76 9.73 -5.95
N ASN A 87 3.71 8.98 -5.38
CA ASN A 87 4.67 9.50 -4.39
C ASN A 87 4.00 10.28 -3.24
N LEU A 88 2.76 9.93 -2.90
CA LEU A 88 2.05 10.59 -1.82
C LEU A 88 2.78 10.33 -0.50
N GLU A 89 2.89 11.38 0.31
CA GLU A 89 3.29 11.22 1.70
C GLU A 89 2.24 10.40 2.44
N PRO A 90 2.65 9.40 3.23
CA PRO A 90 1.72 8.60 3.98
C PRO A 90 1.06 9.46 5.04
N SER A 91 -0.26 9.41 5.07
CA SER A 91 -1.05 10.03 6.13
C SER A 91 -1.83 8.94 6.84
N VAL A 92 -1.94 9.08 8.16
CA VAL A 92 -2.80 8.23 8.98
C VAL A 92 -3.87 9.11 9.58
N MET A 93 -5.11 8.75 9.28
CA MET A 93 -6.28 9.38 9.88
C MET A 93 -6.78 8.48 11.00
N LEU A 94 -6.53 8.87 12.25
CA LEU A 94 -7.12 8.22 13.41
C LEU A 94 -8.46 8.92 13.71
N GLY A 95 -9.55 8.19 13.60
CA GLY A 95 -10.89 8.72 13.87
C GLY A 95 -11.83 7.62 14.35
N TRP A 96 -12.70 7.96 15.29
CA TRP A 96 -13.76 7.08 15.80
C TRP A 96 -15.06 7.86 15.88
N GLY A 97 -16.08 7.45 15.13
CA GLY A 97 -17.38 8.12 15.10
C GLY A 97 -17.25 9.60 14.69
N HIS A 98 -17.73 10.51 15.54
CA HIS A 98 -17.71 11.96 15.31
C HIS A 98 -16.37 12.64 15.61
N GLN A 99 -15.37 11.91 16.13
CA GLN A 99 -14.05 12.48 16.44
C GLN A 99 -13.10 12.29 15.26
N SER A 100 -12.80 13.37 14.55
CA SER A 100 -11.83 13.42 13.46
C SER A 100 -10.45 13.86 13.96
N ILE A 101 -9.38 13.24 13.44
CA ILE A 101 -7.98 13.68 13.60
C ILE A 101 -7.46 13.52 15.04
N LYS A 102 -7.58 12.31 15.59
CA LYS A 102 -6.84 11.97 16.81
C LYS A 102 -5.36 11.78 16.49
N LYS A 103 -4.48 12.19 17.41
CA LYS A 103 -3.05 11.82 17.39
C LYS A 103 -2.72 10.77 18.44
N ASN A 104 -3.56 10.66 19.47
CA ASN A 104 -3.33 9.77 20.60
C ASN A 104 -4.26 8.56 20.55
N ILE A 105 -3.70 7.39 20.81
CA ILE A 105 -4.42 6.12 20.98
C ILE A 105 -4.04 5.59 22.36
N GLN A 106 -4.98 5.63 23.31
CA GLN A 106 -4.69 5.32 24.72
C GLN A 106 -3.54 6.19 25.24
N GLU A 107 -2.44 5.59 25.66
CA GLU A 107 -1.24 6.26 26.20
C GLU A 107 -0.17 6.53 25.12
N TRP A 108 -0.44 6.21 23.85
CA TRP A 108 0.50 6.35 22.74
C TRP A 108 0.17 7.58 21.88
N GLU A 109 1.19 8.37 21.55
CA GLU A 109 1.11 9.42 20.53
C GLU A 109 1.70 8.94 19.19
N LEU A 110 1.01 9.24 18.09
CA LEU A 110 1.55 9.02 16.75
C LEU A 110 2.38 10.23 16.31
N LEU A 111 3.71 10.11 16.30
CA LEU A 111 4.58 11.20 15.85
C LEU A 111 4.68 11.31 14.32
N SER A 112 4.98 10.20 13.64
CA SER A 112 5.18 10.19 12.20
C SER A 112 4.88 8.83 11.59
N VAL A 113 4.56 8.86 10.29
CA VAL A 113 4.44 7.66 9.48
C VAL A 113 5.30 7.87 8.25
N ASN A 114 6.16 6.91 7.98
CA ASN A 114 7.03 6.91 6.80
C ASN A 114 6.73 5.68 5.96
N THR A 115 6.71 5.85 4.65
CA THR A 115 6.62 4.76 3.68
C THR A 115 7.91 4.68 2.90
N ASN A 116 8.54 3.52 2.93
CA ASN A 116 9.70 3.24 2.08
C ASN A 116 9.43 2.01 1.22
N LEU A 117 9.80 2.10 -0.05
CA LEU A 117 9.79 0.98 -0.98
C LEU A 117 11.15 0.29 -0.89
N SER A 118 11.13 -0.96 -0.45
CA SER A 118 12.34 -1.77 -0.32
C SER A 118 12.23 -3.06 -1.10
N PHE A 119 13.36 -3.46 -1.67
CA PHE A 119 13.53 -4.59 -2.55
C PHE A 119 14.22 -5.72 -1.80
N TYR A 120 13.68 -6.92 -1.91
CA TYR A 120 14.35 -8.10 -1.41
C TYR A 120 15.51 -8.44 -2.35
N LYS A 121 16.73 -8.52 -1.83
CA LYS A 121 17.90 -9.07 -2.53
C LYS A 121 18.15 -10.49 -2.00
N SER A 122 18.81 -11.32 -2.80
CA SER A 122 19.22 -12.67 -2.38
C SER A 122 19.89 -12.66 -0.99
N TYR A 123 19.74 -13.74 -0.22
CA TYR A 123 20.26 -13.90 1.16
C TYR A 123 19.60 -13.06 2.27
N ARG A 124 18.27 -12.84 2.22
CA ARG A 124 17.51 -12.13 3.28
C ARG A 124 17.99 -10.69 3.53
N LYS A 125 18.66 -10.08 2.55
CA LYS A 125 19.10 -8.69 2.60
C LYS A 125 18.11 -7.82 1.86
N TYR A 126 17.95 -6.59 2.31
CA TYR A 126 17.03 -5.62 1.73
C TYR A 126 17.83 -4.46 1.15
N SER A 127 17.33 -3.87 0.06
CA SER A 127 17.89 -2.66 -0.53
C SER A 127 16.80 -1.66 -0.86
N ASN A 128 17.12 -0.36 -0.86
CA ASN A 128 16.25 0.68 -1.40
C ASN A 128 16.53 0.95 -2.89
N GLU A 129 17.51 0.24 -3.46
CA GLU A 129 17.86 0.34 -4.88
C GLU A 129 17.06 -0.66 -5.70
N ARG A 130 16.47 -0.17 -6.79
CA ARG A 130 15.75 -1.00 -7.75
C ARG A 130 16.72 -2.06 -8.32
N PRO A 131 16.35 -3.35 -8.32
CA PRO A 131 17.18 -4.39 -8.92
C PRO A 131 17.28 -4.19 -10.43
N ILE A 132 18.50 -4.37 -10.94
CA ILE A 132 18.84 -4.13 -12.35
C ILE A 132 18.96 -5.46 -13.11
N SER A 133 19.24 -6.55 -12.40
CA SER A 133 19.44 -7.88 -13.00
C SER A 133 18.18 -8.74 -13.00
N SER A 134 18.03 -9.59 -14.02
CA SER A 134 16.92 -10.55 -14.17
C SER A 134 16.86 -11.59 -13.04
N TYR A 135 17.99 -11.89 -12.40
CA TYR A 135 18.07 -12.79 -11.25
C TYR A 135 17.50 -12.14 -9.98
N GLU A 136 17.79 -10.86 -9.74
CA GLU A 136 17.24 -10.13 -8.60
C GLU A 136 15.74 -9.84 -8.75
N ALA A 137 15.24 -9.76 -9.99
CA ALA A 137 13.81 -9.60 -10.31
C ALA A 137 12.94 -10.81 -9.91
N GLN A 138 13.52 -11.93 -9.48
CA GLN A 138 12.78 -13.07 -8.91
C GLN A 138 12.37 -12.87 -7.45
N SER A 139 12.69 -11.71 -6.86
CA SER A 139 12.45 -11.43 -5.44
C SER A 139 11.07 -10.82 -5.17
N THR A 140 10.65 -10.79 -3.91
CA THR A 140 9.33 -10.26 -3.49
C THR A 140 9.41 -8.81 -3.00
N TRP A 141 8.31 -8.07 -3.12
CA TRP A 141 8.20 -6.66 -2.74
C TRP A 141 7.82 -6.44 -1.28
N PHE A 142 8.17 -5.30 -0.67
CA PHE A 142 7.44 -4.83 0.52
C PHE A 142 7.44 -3.33 0.80
N ILE A 143 6.40 -2.85 1.50
CA ILE A 143 6.28 -1.47 2.02
C ILE A 143 6.47 -1.49 3.54
N ILE A 144 7.37 -0.67 4.09
CA ILE A 144 7.55 -0.51 5.54
C ILE A 144 6.78 0.72 6.04
N PHE A 145 5.94 0.57 7.07
CA PHE A 145 5.37 1.68 7.85
C PHE A 145 6.11 1.85 9.16
N LYS A 146 6.75 2.99 9.43
CA LYS A 146 7.37 3.25 10.74
C LYS A 146 6.47 4.08 11.64
N PHE A 147 6.36 3.69 12.91
CA PHE A 147 5.74 4.48 13.98
C PHE A 147 6.83 5.07 14.88
N LYS A 148 6.51 6.09 15.69
CA LYS A 148 7.42 6.72 16.65
C LYS A 148 6.57 7.35 17.78
N ASN A 149 6.95 7.13 19.05
CA ASN A 149 6.52 7.92 20.23
C ASN A 149 7.57 8.99 20.52
#